data_AF-A0A1I2DBP0-F1
#
_entry.id   AF-A0A1I2DBP0-F1
#
_cell.length_a   1.000
_cell.length_b   1.000
_cell.length_c   1.000
_cell.angle_alpha   90.00
_cell.angle_beta   90.00
_cell.angle_gamma   90.00
#
_symmetry.space_group_name_H-M   'P 1'
#
loop_
_entity.id
_entity.type
_entity.pdbx_description
1 polymer ?
#
loop_
_entity_poly.entity_id
_entity_poly.type
_entity_poly.pdbx_seq_one_letter_code
_entity_poly.pdbx_strand_id
1 'polypeptide(L)'
;MFQHLPAVVVLLTVLLQAGTSYVVGRARGLYGIKAPATSGHPAFERAFRVQMNTLEATLMFLPALWLAAGYGAPLWAGIAGLVWVLGRVWYAAAYLRDPARREGGFVVSAIGLLATLAIGTIGLGKALLPG
;
A
#
# COMPACT_ATOMS: atom_id res chain seq x y z
N MET A 1 -6.03 -10.06 20.87
CA MET A 1 -5.53 -8.87 20.14
C MET A 1 -4.78 -9.21 18.85
N PHE A 2 -3.77 -10.10 18.86
CA PHE A 2 -2.94 -10.39 17.67
C PHE A 2 -3.69 -10.95 16.45
N GLN A 3 -4.80 -11.65 16.66
CA GLN A 3 -5.65 -12.18 15.58
C GLN A 3 -6.34 -11.07 14.75
N HIS A 4 -6.50 -9.86 15.29
CA HIS A 4 -7.12 -8.73 14.59
C HIS A 4 -6.10 -7.81 13.92
N LEU A 5 -4.80 -8.10 14.02
CA LEU A 5 -3.75 -7.25 13.45
C LEU A 5 -3.89 -7.07 11.93
N PRO A 6 -4.21 -8.12 11.14
CA PRO A 6 -4.50 -7.93 9.71
C PRO A 6 -5.69 -7.00 9.43
N ALA A 7 -6.73 -7.01 10.27
CA ALA A 7 -7.87 -6.11 10.12
C ALA A 7 -7.48 -4.64 10.37
N VAL A 8 -6.61 -4.39 11.34
CA VAL A 8 -6.02 -3.05 11.57
C VAL A 8 -5.22 -2.61 10.34
N VAL A 9 -4.43 -3.50 9.74
CA VAL A 9 -3.67 -3.21 8.51
C VAL A 9 -4.61 -2.85 7.35
N VAL A 10 -5.73 -3.57 7.19
CA VAL A 10 -6.75 -3.24 6.19
C VAL A 10 -7.32 -1.84 6.43
N LEU A 11 -7.71 -1.51 7.66
CA LEU A 11 -8.20 -0.17 8.02
C LEU A 11 -7.18 0.92 7.68
N LEU A 12 -5.91 0.73 8.07
CA LEU A 12 -4.84 1.68 7.77
C LEU A 12 -4.60 1.83 6.26
N THR A 13 -4.72 0.74 5.50
CA THR A 13 -4.62 0.76 4.03
C THR A 13 -5.75 1.57 3.40
N VAL A 14 -6.99 1.44 3.91
CA VAL A 14 -8.13 2.25 3.47
C VAL A 14 -7.91 3.72 3.79
N LEU A 15 -7.43 4.05 4.99
CA LEU A 15 -7.13 5.43 5.38
C LEU A 15 -6.01 6.03 4.52
N LEU A 16 -4.98 5.25 4.17
CA LEU A 16 -3.92 5.66 3.25
C LEU A 16 -4.48 5.94 1.85
N GLN A 17 -5.35 5.08 1.32
CA GLN A 17 -6.01 5.29 0.01
C GLN A 17 -6.88 6.55 0.01
N ALA A 18 -7.68 6.76 1.06
CA ALA A 18 -8.47 7.97 1.24
C ALA A 18 -7.58 9.22 1.32
N GLY A 19 -6.48 9.16 2.07
CA GLY A 19 -5.52 10.25 2.22
C GLY A 19 -4.84 10.63 0.90
N THR A 20 -4.34 9.66 0.14
CA THR A 20 -3.73 9.92 -1.18
C THR A 20 -4.74 10.48 -2.18
N SER A 21 -5.97 9.97 -2.17
CA SER A 21 -7.07 10.48 -3.02
C SER A 21 -7.43 11.93 -2.67
N TYR A 22 -7.51 12.25 -1.37
CA TYR A 22 -7.74 13.62 -0.90
C TYR A 22 -6.62 14.57 -1.35
N VAL A 23 -5.35 14.16 -1.27
CA VAL A 23 -4.20 14.97 -1.72
C VAL A 23 -4.29 15.28 -3.21
N VAL A 24 -4.69 14.31 -4.05
CA VAL A 24 -4.92 14.52 -5.49
C VAL A 24 -6.06 15.51 -5.71
N GLY A 25 -7.20 15.32 -5.03
CA GLY A 25 -8.36 16.23 -5.15
C GLY A 25 -8.01 17.67 -4.77
N ARG A 26 -7.27 17.84 -3.67
CA ARG A 26 -6.77 19.15 -3.23
C ARG A 26 -5.81 19.76 -4.27
N ALA A 27 -4.90 18.97 -4.83
CA ALA A 27 -3.98 19.45 -5.86
C ALA A 27 -4.72 19.86 -7.14
N ARG A 28 -5.79 19.17 -7.53
CA ARG A 28 -6.64 19.58 -8.66
C ARG A 28 -7.23 20.97 -8.44
N GLY A 29 -7.79 21.22 -7.26
CA GLY A 29 -8.35 22.53 -6.91
C GLY A 29 -7.28 23.62 -6.86
N LEU A 30 -6.15 23.34 -6.19
CA LEU A 30 -5.06 24.31 -6.01
C LEU A 30 -4.41 24.74 -7.33
N TYR A 31 -4.24 23.81 -8.27
CA TYR A 31 -3.57 24.06 -9.55
C TYR A 31 -4.51 24.19 -10.75
N GLY A 32 -5.83 24.27 -10.52
CA GLY A 32 -6.82 24.49 -11.57
C GLY A 32 -6.93 23.36 -12.60
N ILE A 33 -6.60 22.12 -12.23
CA ILE A 33 -6.62 20.96 -13.15
C ILE A 33 -8.05 20.42 -13.28
N LYS A 34 -8.74 20.84 -14.35
CA LYS A 34 -10.10 20.38 -14.67
C LYS A 34 -10.11 18.91 -15.11
N ALA A 35 -11.05 18.13 -14.60
CA ALA A 35 -11.30 16.79 -15.13
C ALA A 35 -11.70 16.87 -16.61
N PRO A 36 -11.33 15.88 -17.47
CA PRO A 36 -10.66 14.62 -17.16
C PRO A 36 -9.11 14.69 -17.17
N ALA A 37 -8.51 15.87 -17.21
CA ALA A 37 -7.05 15.99 -17.34
C ALA A 37 -6.29 15.33 -16.17
N THR A 38 -5.22 14.62 -16.51
CA THR A 38 -4.31 13.93 -15.58
C THR A 38 -2.86 14.43 -15.68
N SER A 39 -2.64 15.48 -16.45
CA SER A 39 -1.37 16.21 -16.57
C SER A 39 -1.57 17.71 -16.33
N GLY A 40 -0.48 18.42 -16.05
CA GLY A 40 -0.49 19.87 -15.82
C GLY A 40 0.61 20.31 -14.87
N HIS A 41 0.24 20.75 -13.68
CA HIS A 41 1.23 21.23 -12.72
C HIS A 41 2.09 20.07 -12.16
N PRO A 42 3.44 20.17 -12.11
CA PRO A 42 4.30 19.07 -11.66
C PRO A 42 3.94 18.52 -10.28
N ALA A 43 3.52 19.37 -9.34
CA ALA A 43 3.10 18.91 -8.01
C ALA A 43 1.77 18.11 -8.04
N PHE A 44 0.85 18.44 -8.96
CA PHE A 44 -0.34 17.65 -9.19
C PHE A 44 0.03 16.28 -9.79
N GLU A 45 0.90 16.26 -10.79
CA GLU A 45 1.35 15.01 -11.42
C GLU A 45 2.04 14.09 -10.42
N ARG A 46 2.87 14.64 -9.50
CA ARG A 46 3.45 13.87 -8.39
C ARG A 46 2.38 13.28 -7.48
N ALA A 47 1.41 14.08 -7.04
CA ALA A 47 0.32 13.60 -6.21
C ALA A 47 -0.50 12.51 -6.91
N PHE A 48 -0.80 12.69 -8.20
CA PHE A 48 -1.54 11.73 -9.00
C PHE A 48 -0.76 10.41 -9.15
N ARG A 49 0.54 10.46 -9.45
CA ARG A 49 1.39 9.26 -9.52
C ARG A 49 1.52 8.54 -8.18
N VAL A 50 1.60 9.27 -7.06
CA VAL A 50 1.62 8.67 -5.72
C VAL A 50 0.34 7.89 -5.46
N GLN A 51 -0.82 8.47 -5.75
CA GLN A 51 -2.11 7.82 -5.53
C GLN A 51 -2.29 6.62 -6.45
N MET A 52 -1.96 6.72 -7.74
CA MET A 52 -2.10 5.62 -8.68
C MET A 52 -1.16 4.46 -8.37
N ASN A 53 0.12 4.72 -8.08
CA ASN A 53 1.05 3.66 -7.70
C ASN A 53 0.65 2.98 -6.37
N THR A 54 0.09 3.75 -5.44
CA THR A 54 -0.42 3.19 -4.18
C THR A 54 -1.67 2.36 -4.41
N LEU A 55 -2.58 2.78 -5.31
CA LEU A 55 -3.76 2.02 -5.73
C LEU A 55 -3.39 0.66 -6.33
N GLU A 56 -2.50 0.67 -7.33
CA GLU A 56 -1.99 -0.56 -7.98
C GLU A 56 -1.38 -1.51 -6.96
N ALA A 57 -0.54 -0.99 -6.05
CA ALA A 57 0.09 -1.79 -5.02
C ALA A 57 -0.90 -2.33 -3.98
N THR A 58 -1.91 -1.55 -3.58
CA THR A 58 -2.97 -2.01 -2.68
C THR A 58 -3.74 -3.18 -3.29
N LEU A 59 -4.00 -3.14 -4.60
CA LEU A 59 -4.73 -4.20 -5.30
C LEU A 59 -3.97 -5.54 -5.26
N MET A 60 -2.63 -5.51 -5.29
CA MET A 60 -1.80 -6.71 -5.09
C MET A 60 -1.69 -7.10 -3.61
N PHE A 61 -1.60 -6.11 -2.73
CA PHE A 61 -1.34 -6.32 -1.30
C PHE A 61 -2.52 -6.95 -0.56
N LEU A 62 -3.75 -6.49 -0.79
CA LEU A 62 -4.92 -6.99 -0.05
C LEU A 62 -5.18 -8.50 -0.27
N PRO A 63 -5.13 -9.04 -1.50
CA PRO A 63 -5.22 -10.48 -1.72
C PRO A 63 -4.07 -11.25 -1.05
N ALA A 64 -2.84 -10.74 -1.11
CA ALA A 64 -1.70 -11.36 -0.42
C ALA A 64 -1.91 -11.40 1.10
N LEU A 65 -2.39 -10.30 1.69
CA LEU A 65 -2.70 -10.22 3.11
C LEU A 65 -3.83 -11.15 3.51
N TRP A 66 -4.86 -11.29 2.67
CA TRP A 66 -5.95 -12.23 2.86
C TRP A 66 -5.44 -13.68 2.93
N LEU A 67 -4.59 -14.07 1.98
CA LEU A 67 -3.93 -15.39 2.00
C LEU A 67 -3.08 -15.58 3.26
N ALA A 68 -2.26 -14.59 3.61
CA ALA A 68 -1.36 -14.64 4.76
C ALA A 68 -2.11 -14.75 6.10
N ALA A 69 -3.23 -14.05 6.23
CA ALA A 69 -4.06 -14.06 7.44
C ALA A 69 -4.91 -15.33 7.55
N GLY A 70 -5.40 -15.86 6.41
CA GLY A 70 -6.26 -17.03 6.38
C GLY A 70 -5.51 -18.36 6.50
N TYR A 71 -4.41 -18.52 5.75
CA TYR A 71 -3.66 -19.77 5.68
C TYR A 71 -2.34 -19.73 6.44
N GLY A 72 -1.81 -18.53 6.73
CA GLY A 72 -0.55 -18.35 7.44
C GLY A 72 -0.75 -18.10 8.94
N ALA A 73 0.11 -17.24 9.50
CA ALA A 73 0.04 -16.83 10.89
C ALA A 73 -0.45 -15.37 11.00
N PRO A 74 -1.64 -15.11 11.60
CA PRO A 74 -2.24 -13.77 11.66
C PRO A 74 -1.33 -12.68 12.26
N LEU A 75 -0.52 -13.03 13.27
CA LEU A 75 0.45 -12.11 13.87
C LEU A 75 1.51 -11.67 12.84
N TRP A 76 2.16 -12.62 12.17
CA TRP A 76 3.21 -12.34 11.21
C TRP A 76 2.67 -11.67 9.93
N ALA A 77 1.48 -12.08 9.48
CA ALA A 77 0.77 -11.41 8.40
C ALA A 77 0.49 -9.94 8.73
N GLY A 78 0.04 -9.66 9.95
CA GLY A 78 -0.19 -8.31 10.44
C GLY A 78 1.09 -7.49 10.54
N ILE A 79 2.20 -8.05 11.07
CA ILE A 79 3.50 -7.35 11.15
C ILE A 79 4.02 -7.01 9.75
N ALA A 80 4.03 -7.97 8.82
CA ALA A 80 4.44 -7.75 7.43
C ALA A 80 3.56 -6.68 6.75
N GLY A 81 2.24 -6.72 7.03
CA GLY A 81 1.31 -5.73 6.54
C GLY A 81 1.55 -4.32 7.11
N LEU A 82 1.92 -4.19 8.38
CA LEU A 82 2.30 -2.90 8.96
C LEU A 82 3.57 -2.34 8.30
N VAL A 83 4.57 -3.19 8.02
CA VAL A 83 5.78 -2.78 7.27
C VAL A 83 5.39 -2.24 5.90
N TRP A 84 4.46 -2.91 5.20
CA TRP A 84 3.96 -2.44 3.90
C TRP A 84 3.31 -1.06 4.00
N VAL A 85 2.39 -0.87 4.97
CA VAL A 85 1.68 0.41 5.18
C VAL A 85 2.67 1.54 5.50
N LEU A 86 3.60 1.30 6.42
CA LEU A 86 4.61 2.31 6.80
C LEU A 86 5.51 2.67 5.62
N GLY A 87 5.93 1.68 4.83
CA GLY A 87 6.67 1.90 3.58
C GLY A 87 5.89 2.77 2.59
N ARG A 88 4.58 2.56 2.46
CA ARG A 88 3.72 3.36 1.57
C ARG A 88 3.49 4.78 2.07
N VAL A 89 3.33 4.98 3.38
CA VAL A 89 3.25 6.32 3.98
C VAL A 89 4.55 7.07 3.72
N TRP A 90 5.70 6.43 3.92
CA TRP A 90 7.00 7.03 3.61
C TRP A 90 7.13 7.33 2.11
N TYR A 91 6.80 6.38 1.23
CA TYR A 91 6.81 6.57 -0.22
C TYR A 91 6.00 7.80 -0.63
N ALA A 92 4.76 7.93 -0.14
CA ALA A 92 3.89 9.06 -0.44
C ALA A 92 4.49 10.38 0.05
N ALA A 93 4.95 10.43 1.31
CA ALA A 93 5.53 11.63 1.89
C ALA A 93 6.83 12.07 1.18
N ALA A 94 7.70 11.11 0.83
CA ALA A 94 8.96 11.37 0.15
C ALA A 94 8.72 11.87 -1.28
N TYR A 95 7.87 11.17 -2.06
CA TYR A 95 7.61 11.53 -3.46
C TYR A 95 6.94 12.91 -3.57
N LEU A 96 6.00 13.24 -2.68
CA LEU A 96 5.35 14.56 -2.69
C LEU A 96 6.35 15.71 -2.47
N ARG A 97 7.39 15.49 -1.65
CA ARG A 97 8.45 16.46 -1.36
C ARG A 97 9.49 16.51 -2.47
N ASP A 98 10.06 15.35 -2.81
CA ASP A 98 11.11 15.20 -3.80
C ASP A 98 10.96 13.84 -4.52
N PRO A 99 10.62 13.83 -5.82
CA PRO A 99 10.44 12.60 -6.56
C PRO A 99 11.69 11.71 -6.63
N ALA A 100 12.90 12.25 -6.42
CA ALA A 100 14.14 11.46 -6.39
C ALA A 100 14.29 10.63 -5.10
N ARG A 101 13.59 10.99 -4.01
CA ARG A 101 13.74 10.34 -2.69
C ARG A 101 12.71 9.24 -2.41
N ARG A 102 11.92 8.86 -3.41
CA ARG A 102 10.81 7.89 -3.27
C ARG A 102 11.26 6.44 -3.06
N GLU A 103 12.49 6.11 -3.43
CA GLU A 103 12.95 4.72 -3.56
C GLU A 103 12.98 3.97 -2.23
N GLY A 104 13.42 4.62 -1.13
CA GLY A 104 13.47 4.00 0.19
C GLY A 104 12.11 3.48 0.67
N GLY A 105 11.08 4.33 0.61
CA GLY A 105 9.71 3.92 0.96
C GLY A 105 9.16 2.83 0.02
N PHE A 106 9.51 2.89 -1.27
CA PHE A 106 9.12 1.86 -2.23
C PHE A 106 9.71 0.50 -1.85
N VAL A 107 11.02 0.43 -1.58
CA VAL A 107 11.72 -0.81 -1.20
C VAL A 107 11.16 -1.38 0.10
N VAL A 108 10.93 -0.56 1.12
CA VAL A 108 10.31 -1.02 2.38
C VAL A 108 8.92 -1.59 2.12
N SER A 109 8.11 -0.93 1.29
CA SER A 109 6.79 -1.46 0.94
C SER A 109 6.88 -2.77 0.15
N ALA A 110 7.86 -2.92 -0.74
CA ALA A 110 8.07 -4.14 -1.49
C ALA A 110 8.47 -5.32 -0.59
N ILE A 111 9.34 -5.08 0.40
CA ILE A 111 9.70 -6.09 1.41
C ILE A 111 8.46 -6.53 2.19
N GLY A 112 7.63 -5.58 2.63
CA GLY A 112 6.36 -5.89 3.30
C GLY A 112 5.44 -6.77 2.44
N LEU A 113 5.27 -6.42 1.16
CA LEU A 113 4.45 -7.19 0.22
C LEU A 113 4.99 -8.61 0.01
N LEU A 114 6.30 -8.76 -0.24
CA LEU A 114 6.94 -10.05 -0.47
C LEU A 114 6.86 -10.94 0.77
N ALA A 115 7.06 -10.38 1.96
CA ALA A 115 6.90 -11.10 3.22
C ALA A 115 5.46 -11.57 3.41
N THR A 116 4.47 -10.70 3.19
CA THR A 116 3.04 -11.07 3.24
C THR A 116 2.73 -12.19 2.25
N LEU A 117 3.19 -12.06 0.99
CA LEU A 117 2.96 -13.07 -0.02
C LEU A 117 3.60 -14.42 0.36
N ALA A 118 4.84 -14.42 0.83
CA ALA A 118 5.52 -15.64 1.26
C ALA A 118 4.80 -16.36 2.40
N ILE A 119 4.30 -15.61 3.39
CA ILE A 119 3.51 -16.17 4.50
C ILE A 119 2.23 -16.83 3.95
N GLY A 120 1.53 -16.16 3.04
CA GLY A 120 0.30 -16.67 2.42
C GLY A 120 0.54 -17.90 1.54
N THR A 121 1.55 -17.89 0.68
CA THR A 121 1.83 -19.00 -0.24
C THR A 121 2.35 -20.23 0.49
N ILE A 122 3.23 -20.08 1.48
CA ILE A 122 3.69 -21.21 2.30
C ILE A 122 2.52 -21.79 3.10
N GLY A 123 1.68 -20.96 3.71
CA GLY A 123 0.50 -21.40 4.44
C GLY A 123 -0.48 -22.16 3.54
N LEU A 124 -0.79 -21.60 2.38
CA LEU A 124 -1.67 -22.23 1.40
C LEU A 124 -1.09 -23.55 0.88
N GLY A 125 0.21 -23.59 0.57
CA GLY A 125 0.88 -24.81 0.12
C GLY A 125 0.78 -25.94 1.15
N LYS A 126 0.99 -25.64 2.43
CA LYS A 126 0.80 -26.62 3.52
C LYS A 126 -0.64 -27.11 3.63
N ALA A 127 -1.63 -26.26 3.37
CA ALA A 127 -3.04 -26.64 3.41
C ALA A 127 -3.46 -27.50 2.21
N LEU A 128 -2.78 -27.38 1.07
CA LEU A 128 -3.07 -28.14 -0.15
C LEU A 128 -2.32 -29.48 -0.22
N LEU A 129 -1.18 -29.61 0.46
CA LEU A 129 -0.47 -30.87 0.55
C LEU A 129 -1.26 -31.83 1.47
N PRO A 130 -1.61 -33.04 1.01
CA PRO A 130 -2.20 -34.04 1.89
C PRO A 130 -1.20 -34.38 3.00
N GLY A 131 -1.67 -34.35 4.24
CA GLY A 131 -0.92 -34.83 5.40
C GLY A 131 -0.63 -36.32 5.35
#